data_AF-B3CBS7-F1
#
_entry.id   AF-B3CBS7-F1
#
_cell.length_a   1.000
_cell.length_b   1.000
_cell.length_c   1.000
_cell.angle_alpha   90.00
_cell.angle_beta   90.00
_cell.angle_gamma   90.00
#
_symmetry.space_group_name_H-M   'P 1'
#
loop_
_entity.id
_entity.type
_entity.pdbx_description
1 polymer ?
#
loop_
_entity_poly.entity_id
_entity_poly.type
_entity_poly.pdbx_seq_one_letter_code
_entity_poly.pdbx_strand_id
1 'polypeptide(L)'
;MKTIHLVVGIVLTLMCIFFMGFREIGRYPDKIWLDIKNLTLENRITALSSLNKLMEYFQIKKERLIIEGQNWKALEVFTQNGYYTSYYIPYDDPDNLSRKEQKCFIKGLQEIVDRKVVSALSFPGCWYTEIKESLNRSIDLLTWEHRSSQLQLLLSSVGREMLFDPQLKVILVKDKGKYHR
;
A
#
# COMPACT_ATOMS: atom_id res chain seq x y z
N MET A 1 17.25 -4.20 10.89
CA MET A 1 17.33 -3.46 9.62
C MET A 1 16.10 -3.81 8.80
N LYS A 2 15.25 -2.84 8.45
CA LYS A 2 14.14 -3.07 7.51
C LYS A 2 14.72 -3.27 6.11
N THR A 3 14.28 -4.30 5.40
CA THR A 3 14.68 -4.57 4.02
C THR A 3 13.96 -3.58 3.10
N ILE A 4 14.71 -2.81 2.32
CA ILE A 4 14.16 -1.92 1.29
C ILE A 4 13.71 -2.82 0.14
N HIS A 5 12.41 -2.96 -0.08
CA HIS A 5 11.87 -3.80 -1.14
C HIS A 5 11.64 -2.97 -2.42
N LEU A 6 12.27 -3.40 -3.52
CA LEU A 6 12.06 -2.86 -4.85
C LEU A 6 10.76 -3.44 -5.42
N VAL A 7 9.69 -2.66 -5.45
CA VAL A 7 8.38 -3.08 -5.99
C VAL A 7 8.28 -2.67 -7.46
N VAL A 8 8.25 -3.64 -8.36
CA VAL A 8 8.01 -3.43 -9.79
C VAL A 8 6.50 -3.31 -10.02
N GLY A 9 6.02 -2.10 -10.30
CA GLY A 9 4.63 -1.85 -10.66
C GLY A 9 4.33 -2.37 -12.07
N ILE A 10 3.51 -3.43 -12.18
CA ILE A 10 3.08 -3.97 -13.46
C ILE A 10 1.76 -3.31 -13.86
N VAL A 11 1.78 -2.51 -14.93
CA VAL A 11 0.59 -1.98 -15.59
C VAL A 11 -0.09 -3.10 -16.37
N LEU A 12 -1.37 -3.32 -16.09
CA LEU A 12 -2.17 -4.44 -16.57
C LEU A 12 -2.59 -4.26 -18.04
N THR A 13 -2.18 -5.19 -18.91
CA THR A 13 -2.83 -5.40 -20.22
C THR A 13 -3.16 -6.89 -20.39
N LEU A 14 -4.47 -7.19 -20.45
CA LEU A 14 -5.16 -8.42 -20.86
C LEU A 14 -4.54 -9.80 -20.50
N MET A 15 -5.22 -10.50 -19.57
CA MET A 15 -5.23 -11.94 -19.21
C MET A 15 -3.97 -12.82 -19.41
N CYS A 16 -3.31 -12.83 -20.56
CA CYS A 16 -2.10 -13.63 -20.82
C CYS A 16 -0.88 -13.10 -20.05
N ILE A 17 -0.75 -11.77 -19.90
CA ILE A 17 0.31 -11.15 -19.10
C ILE A 17 0.08 -11.42 -17.60
N PHE A 18 -1.19 -11.49 -17.18
CA PHE A 18 -1.56 -11.80 -15.80
C PHE A 18 -1.16 -13.23 -15.41
N PHE A 19 -1.39 -14.20 -16.31
CA PHE A 19 -1.03 -15.61 -16.08
C PHE A 19 0.49 -15.85 -16.07
N MET A 20 1.24 -15.22 -16.99
CA MET A 20 2.72 -15.26 -16.96
C MET A 20 3.29 -14.53 -15.74
N GLY A 21 2.72 -13.38 -15.38
CA GLY A 21 3.10 -12.63 -14.19
C GLY A 21 2.95 -13.45 -12.90
N PHE A 22 1.80 -14.10 -12.69
CA PHE A 22 1.58 -14.95 -11.52
C PHE A 22 2.50 -16.20 -11.48
N ARG A 23 2.78 -16.80 -12.64
CA ARG A 23 3.72 -17.93 -12.75
C ARG A 23 5.16 -17.55 -12.41
N GLU A 24 5.60 -16.35 -12.82
CA GLU A 24 6.90 -15.77 -12.44
C GLU A 24 6.91 -15.39 -10.95
N ILE A 25 5.85 -14.79 -10.45
CA ILE A 25 5.66 -14.35 -9.05
C ILE A 25 5.77 -15.51 -8.05
N GLY A 26 5.26 -16.70 -8.40
CA GLY A 26 5.40 -17.91 -7.59
C GLY A 26 6.86 -18.28 -7.29
N ARG A 27 7.82 -17.83 -8.12
CA ARG A 27 9.26 -18.11 -7.99
C ARG A 27 10.03 -17.11 -7.12
N TYR A 28 9.48 -15.92 -6.87
CA TYR A 28 10.12 -14.93 -5.99
C TYR A 28 9.77 -15.24 -4.53
N PRO A 29 10.67 -15.09 -3.55
CA PRO A 29 10.34 -15.33 -2.14
C PRO A 29 9.61 -14.15 -1.48
N ASP A 30 9.65 -12.97 -2.09
CA ASP A 30 9.20 -11.72 -1.48
C ASP A 30 7.67 -11.48 -1.56
N LYS A 31 7.25 -10.43 -0.86
CA LYS A 31 5.90 -9.86 -0.90
C LYS A 31 5.62 -9.28 -2.29
N ILE A 32 4.37 -9.40 -2.74
CA ILE A 32 3.84 -8.89 -4.00
C ILE A 32 2.86 -7.79 -3.67
N TRP A 33 3.04 -6.61 -4.28
CA TRP A 33 2.10 -5.51 -4.15
C TRP A 33 1.17 -5.50 -5.35
N LEU A 34 -0.12 -5.68 -5.11
CA LEU A 34 -1.17 -5.65 -6.12
C LEU A 34 -2.03 -4.39 -5.91
N ASP A 35 -1.82 -3.41 -6.78
CA ASP A 35 -2.56 -2.14 -6.79
C ASP A 35 -3.78 -2.23 -7.71
N ILE A 36 -4.98 -2.32 -7.13
CA ILE A 36 -6.25 -2.51 -7.84
C ILE A 36 -6.99 -1.18 -7.96
N LYS A 37 -6.83 -0.50 -9.10
CA LYS A 37 -7.40 0.83 -9.35
C LYS A 37 -8.92 0.87 -9.51
N ASN A 38 -9.54 -0.21 -9.97
CA ASN A 38 -10.97 -0.28 -10.30
C ASN A 38 -11.76 -1.18 -9.34
N LEU A 39 -11.31 -1.33 -8.10
CA LEU A 39 -12.04 -2.08 -7.08
C LEU A 39 -13.23 -1.27 -6.54
N THR A 40 -14.43 -1.81 -6.67
CA THR A 40 -15.69 -1.17 -6.26
C THR A 40 -16.51 -2.08 -5.35
N LEU A 41 -17.60 -1.54 -4.77
CA LEU A 41 -18.48 -2.34 -3.93
C LEU A 41 -19.20 -3.44 -4.72
N GLU A 42 -19.49 -3.18 -5.99
CA GLU A 42 -20.23 -4.05 -6.89
C GLU A 42 -19.38 -5.24 -7.34
N ASN A 43 -18.07 -5.03 -7.57
CA ASN A 43 -17.19 -6.06 -8.10
C ASN A 43 -16.34 -6.79 -7.04
N ARG A 44 -16.33 -6.33 -5.78
CA ARG A 44 -15.43 -6.85 -4.73
C ARG A 44 -15.50 -8.37 -4.51
N ILE A 45 -16.70 -8.95 -4.57
CA ILE A 45 -16.90 -10.38 -4.35
C ILE A 45 -16.35 -11.20 -5.53
N THR A 46 -16.64 -10.77 -6.75
CA THR A 46 -16.13 -11.41 -7.97
C THR A 46 -14.61 -11.28 -8.07
N ALA A 47 -14.06 -10.12 -7.73
CA ALA A 47 -12.62 -9.88 -7.69
C ALA A 47 -11.92 -10.78 -6.65
N LEU A 48 -12.46 -10.87 -5.44
CA LEU A 48 -11.96 -11.77 -4.39
C LEU A 48 -12.00 -13.24 -4.81
N SER A 49 -13.12 -13.69 -5.38
CA SER A 49 -13.26 -15.08 -5.86
C SER A 49 -12.22 -15.40 -6.94
N SER A 50 -12.01 -14.48 -7.88
CA SER A 50 -11.03 -14.64 -8.94
C SER A 50 -9.60 -14.68 -8.39
N LEU A 51 -9.27 -13.80 -7.44
CA LEU A 51 -7.97 -13.80 -6.79
C LEU A 51 -7.73 -15.10 -6.02
N ASN A 52 -8.69 -15.57 -5.22
CA ASN A 52 -8.57 -16.84 -4.48
C ASN A 52 -8.28 -18.02 -5.41
N LYS A 53 -8.97 -18.11 -6.57
CA LYS A 53 -8.71 -19.14 -7.57
C LYS A 53 -7.28 -19.10 -8.12
N LEU A 54 -6.75 -17.90 -8.37
CA LEU A 54 -5.36 -17.74 -8.80
C LEU A 54 -4.38 -18.14 -7.70
N MET A 55 -4.63 -17.72 -6.46
CA MET A 55 -3.80 -18.08 -5.31
C MET A 55 -3.73 -19.59 -5.11
N GLU A 56 -4.86 -20.28 -5.23
CA GLU A 56 -4.94 -21.73 -5.17
C GLU A 56 -4.23 -22.39 -6.36
N TYR A 57 -4.53 -21.95 -7.59
CA TYR A 57 -3.94 -22.53 -8.80
C TYR A 57 -2.40 -22.44 -8.81
N PHE A 58 -1.86 -21.30 -8.38
CA PHE A 58 -0.41 -21.06 -8.33
C PHE A 58 0.22 -21.43 -6.98
N GLN A 59 -0.56 -21.95 -6.02
CA GLN A 59 -0.09 -22.31 -4.67
C GLN A 59 0.63 -21.14 -3.94
N ILE A 60 0.15 -19.92 -4.16
CA ILE A 60 0.70 -18.71 -3.52
C ILE A 60 -0.05 -18.50 -2.21
N LYS A 61 0.69 -18.31 -1.11
CA LYS A 61 0.08 -18.01 0.19
C LYS A 61 -0.41 -16.56 0.25
N LYS A 62 -1.55 -16.32 0.90
CA LYS A 62 -2.19 -14.99 0.98
C LYS A 62 -1.30 -13.93 1.62
N GLU A 63 -0.48 -14.33 2.59
CA GLU A 63 0.42 -13.42 3.29
C GLU A 63 1.46 -12.84 2.33
N ARG A 64 1.68 -13.45 1.17
CA ARG A 64 2.60 -12.89 0.17
C ARG A 64 2.03 -11.65 -0.52
N LEU A 65 0.73 -11.38 -0.47
CA LEU A 65 0.12 -10.26 -1.17
C LEU A 65 -0.16 -9.09 -0.24
N ILE A 66 0.18 -7.89 -0.71
CA ILE A 66 -0.36 -6.62 -0.25
C ILE A 66 -1.37 -6.18 -1.30
N ILE A 67 -2.65 -6.10 -0.94
CA ILE A 67 -3.71 -5.64 -1.84
C ILE A 67 -4.00 -4.19 -1.53
N GLU A 68 -3.73 -3.32 -2.49
CA GLU A 68 -3.96 -1.88 -2.36
C GLU A 68 -5.16 -1.42 -3.20
N GLY A 69 -5.92 -0.47 -2.65
CA GLY A 69 -7.01 0.18 -3.36
C GLY A 69 -7.49 1.45 -2.68
N GLN A 70 -8.22 2.29 -3.43
CA GLN A 70 -8.79 3.55 -2.96
C GLN A 70 -10.18 3.41 -2.32
N ASN A 71 -10.80 2.23 -2.39
CA ASN A 71 -12.11 1.99 -1.79
C ASN A 71 -11.95 1.05 -0.59
N TRP A 72 -11.74 1.63 0.60
CA TRP A 72 -11.55 0.85 1.82
C TRP A 72 -12.74 -0.05 2.16
N LYS A 73 -13.98 0.34 1.81
CA LYS A 73 -15.17 -0.50 2.00
C LYS A 73 -15.14 -1.73 1.09
N ALA A 74 -14.60 -1.58 -0.12
CA ALA A 74 -14.42 -2.72 -1.03
C ALA A 74 -13.25 -3.61 -0.60
N LEU A 75 -12.22 -3.06 0.04
CA LEU A 75 -11.10 -3.84 0.60
C LEU A 75 -11.49 -4.71 1.80
N GLU A 76 -12.53 -4.33 2.55
CA GLU A 76 -12.99 -5.05 3.75
C GLU A 76 -13.14 -6.56 3.54
N VAL A 77 -13.74 -6.98 2.42
CA VAL A 77 -13.95 -8.42 2.13
C VAL A 77 -12.64 -9.18 1.92
N PHE A 78 -11.59 -8.51 1.45
CA PHE A 78 -10.25 -9.10 1.31
C PHE A 78 -9.56 -9.21 2.66
N THR A 79 -9.65 -8.16 3.49
CA THR A 79 -9.13 -8.15 4.87
C THR A 79 -9.72 -9.30 5.68
N GLN A 80 -11.05 -9.44 5.64
CA GLN A 80 -11.78 -10.52 6.32
C GLN A 80 -11.42 -11.91 5.79
N ASN A 81 -10.94 -12.01 4.54
CA ASN A 81 -10.46 -13.25 3.94
C ASN A 81 -8.96 -13.52 4.17
N GLY A 82 -8.31 -12.77 5.06
CA GLY A 82 -6.93 -13.00 5.48
C GLY A 82 -5.88 -12.44 4.52
N TYR A 83 -6.25 -11.58 3.57
CA TYR A 83 -5.28 -10.80 2.81
C TYR A 83 -4.79 -9.61 3.62
N TYR A 84 -3.52 -9.25 3.45
CA TYR A 84 -3.00 -7.99 3.95
C TYR A 84 -3.43 -6.86 3.01
N THR A 85 -4.28 -5.94 3.48
CA THR A 85 -4.85 -4.86 2.68
C THR A 85 -4.28 -3.51 3.05
N SER A 86 -4.09 -2.65 2.05
CA SER A 86 -3.56 -1.29 2.20
C SER A 86 -4.53 -0.29 1.60
N TYR A 87 -5.06 0.63 2.40
CA TYR A 87 -5.91 1.71 1.89
C TYR A 87 -5.04 2.82 1.29
N TYR A 88 -5.13 3.04 -0.02
CA TYR A 88 -4.47 4.15 -0.70
C TYR A 88 -5.22 5.45 -0.40
N ILE A 89 -4.53 6.39 0.24
CA ILE A 89 -5.04 7.71 0.60
C ILE A 89 -4.97 8.64 -0.63
N PRO A 90 -6.12 9.09 -1.19
CA PRO A 90 -6.15 9.90 -2.40
C PRO A 90 -6.28 11.40 -2.09
N TYR A 91 -5.35 11.96 -1.30
CA TYR A 91 -5.42 13.36 -0.90
C TYR A 91 -4.24 14.19 -1.42
N ASP A 92 -4.50 15.48 -1.59
CA ASP A 92 -3.52 16.49 -1.93
C ASP A 92 -2.44 16.60 -0.85
N ASP A 93 -1.34 17.26 -1.19
CA ASP A 93 -0.28 17.59 -0.24
C ASP A 93 -0.87 18.30 1.00
N PRO A 94 -0.50 17.90 2.25
CA PRO A 94 -1.06 18.49 3.45
C PRO A 94 -0.87 20.01 3.52
N ASP A 95 0.20 20.55 2.92
CA ASP A 95 0.47 21.99 2.89
C ASP A 95 -0.58 22.81 2.12
N ASN A 96 -1.35 22.15 1.24
CA ASN A 96 -2.44 22.78 0.49
C ASN A 96 -3.76 22.79 1.27
N LEU A 97 -3.84 22.13 2.42
CA LEU A 97 -5.05 21.99 3.22
C LEU A 97 -5.00 22.90 4.45
N SER A 98 -6.14 23.48 4.81
CA SER A 98 -6.28 24.17 6.08
C SER A 98 -6.13 23.19 7.26
N ARG A 99 -5.72 23.69 8.43
CA ARG A 99 -5.68 22.87 9.66
C ARG A 99 -7.01 22.19 9.99
N LYS A 100 -8.15 22.81 9.62
CA LYS A 100 -9.46 22.20 9.85
C LYS A 100 -9.69 21.00 8.92
N GLU A 101 -9.29 21.12 7.65
CA GLU A 101 -9.38 20.03 6.68
C GLU A 101 -8.46 18.87 7.05
N GLN A 102 -7.22 19.15 7.44
CA GLN A 102 -6.29 18.13 7.93
C GLN A 102 -6.86 17.39 9.15
N LYS A 103 -7.41 18.10 10.14
CA LYS A 103 -8.06 17.47 11.31
C LYS A 103 -9.25 16.60 10.94
N CYS A 104 -10.11 17.06 10.03
CA CYS A 104 -11.24 16.27 9.55
C CYS A 104 -10.76 15.01 8.80
N PHE A 105 -9.70 15.15 8.01
CA PHE A 105 -9.09 14.04 7.29
C PHE A 105 -8.53 12.98 8.24
N ILE A 106 -7.72 13.38 9.23
CA ILE A 106 -7.18 12.46 10.25
C ILE A 106 -8.30 11.76 11.01
N LYS A 107 -9.37 12.50 11.37
CA LYS A 107 -10.54 11.88 12.03
C LYS A 107 -11.18 10.81 11.15
N GLY A 108 -11.31 11.05 9.84
CA GLY A 108 -11.80 10.06 8.88
C GLY A 108 -10.92 8.81 8.83
N LEU A 109 -9.59 8.98 8.85
CA LEU A 109 -8.66 7.85 8.93
C LEU A 109 -8.83 7.07 10.24
N GLN A 110 -8.92 7.75 11.38
CA GLN A 110 -9.15 7.11 12.69
C GLN A 110 -10.42 6.24 12.68
N GLU A 111 -11.51 6.73 12.10
CA GLU A 111 -12.75 5.96 11.95
C GLU A 111 -12.57 4.69 11.09
N ILE A 112 -11.77 4.76 10.02
CA ILE A 112 -11.44 3.58 9.19
C ILE A 112 -10.61 2.57 10.01
N VAL A 113 -9.60 3.05 10.73
CA VAL A 113 -8.72 2.20 11.55
C VAL A 113 -9.50 1.52 12.67
N ASP A 114 -10.36 2.27 13.37
CA ASP A 114 -11.14 1.78 14.50
C ASP A 114 -12.14 0.68 14.06
N ARG A 115 -12.62 0.75 12.81
CA ARG A 115 -13.46 -0.30 12.21
C ARG A 115 -12.70 -1.57 11.80
N LYS A 116 -11.36 -1.53 11.75
CA LYS A 116 -10.49 -2.65 11.37
C LYS A 116 -10.81 -3.25 9.99
N VAL A 117 -11.25 -2.40 9.06
CA VAL A 117 -11.63 -2.79 7.69
C VAL A 117 -10.44 -2.97 6.75
N VAL A 118 -9.27 -2.44 7.12
CA VAL A 118 -8.01 -2.60 6.39
C VAL A 118 -6.86 -2.93 7.33
N SER A 119 -5.82 -3.58 6.81
CA SER A 119 -4.61 -3.91 7.60
C SER A 119 -3.66 -2.72 7.73
N ALA A 120 -3.64 -1.83 6.74
CA ALA A 120 -2.69 -0.74 6.67
C ALA A 120 -3.20 0.51 5.95
N LEU A 121 -2.55 1.64 6.20
CA LEU A 121 -2.75 2.90 5.47
C LEU A 121 -1.55 3.20 4.58
N SER A 122 -1.81 3.57 3.33
CA SER A 122 -0.82 3.90 2.31
C SER A 122 -0.94 5.38 1.94
N PHE A 123 0.13 6.17 2.08
CA PHE A 123 0.08 7.62 1.82
C PHE A 123 1.39 8.18 1.22
N PRO A 124 1.33 9.33 0.51
CA PRO A 124 2.53 10.06 0.09
C PRO A 124 3.39 10.47 1.28
N GLY A 125 4.72 10.41 1.14
CA GLY A 125 5.65 10.69 2.25
C GLY A 125 5.49 12.05 2.93
N CYS A 126 5.00 13.08 2.23
CA CYS A 126 4.69 14.39 2.82
C CYS A 126 3.64 14.33 3.94
N TRP A 127 2.77 13.32 3.95
CA TRP A 127 1.78 13.11 5.01
C TRP A 127 2.33 12.43 6.27
N TYR A 128 3.58 11.94 6.26
CA TYR A 128 4.10 11.12 7.35
C TYR A 128 4.05 11.79 8.71
N THR A 129 4.55 13.02 8.84
CA THR A 129 4.57 13.72 10.13
C THR A 129 3.16 13.92 10.68
N GLU A 130 2.25 14.45 9.86
CA GLU A 130 0.86 14.71 10.28
C GLU A 130 0.12 13.42 10.66
N ILE A 131 0.24 12.37 9.85
CA ILE A 131 -0.38 11.07 10.17
C ILE A 131 0.25 10.49 11.43
N LYS A 132 1.58 10.54 11.57
CA LYS A 132 2.26 9.93 12.72
C LYS A 132 1.87 10.59 14.04
N GLU A 133 1.82 11.92 14.06
CA GLU A 133 1.52 12.70 15.25
C GLU A 133 0.02 12.67 15.60
N SER A 134 -0.86 12.76 14.59
CA SER A 134 -2.29 12.98 14.81
C SER A 134 -3.13 11.70 14.76
N LEU A 135 -2.69 10.62 14.07
CA LEU A 135 -3.50 9.41 13.91
C LEU A 135 -3.76 8.73 15.25
N ASN A 136 -2.73 8.60 16.11
CA ASN A 136 -2.81 7.99 17.43
C ASN A 136 -3.60 6.66 17.49
N ARG A 137 -3.37 5.79 16.50
CA ARG A 137 -3.95 4.44 16.41
C ARG A 137 -2.91 3.43 15.96
N SER A 138 -3.03 2.22 16.48
CA SER A 138 -2.16 1.11 16.11
C SER A 138 -2.65 0.47 14.81
N ILE A 139 -2.03 0.87 13.71
CA ILE A 139 -2.18 0.27 12.38
C ILE A 139 -0.86 0.33 11.64
N ASP A 140 -0.60 -0.61 10.73
CA ASP A 140 0.59 -0.55 9.91
C ASP A 140 0.51 0.63 8.93
N LEU A 141 1.63 1.31 8.73
CA LEU A 141 1.76 2.42 7.78
C LEU A 141 2.64 2.00 6.62
N LEU A 142 2.27 2.42 5.42
CA LEU A 142 3.05 2.29 4.21
C LEU A 142 3.14 3.68 3.58
N THR A 143 4.30 4.01 3.03
CA THR A 143 4.48 5.30 2.37
C THR A 143 5.28 5.17 1.09
N TRP A 144 5.16 6.18 0.22
CA TRP A 144 5.95 6.27 -0.99
C TRP A 144 6.52 7.68 -1.19
N GLU A 145 7.74 7.70 -1.70
CA GLU A 145 8.54 8.87 -1.99
C GLU A 145 8.89 8.88 -3.48
N HIS A 146 8.15 9.67 -4.28
CA HIS A 146 8.31 9.69 -5.74
C HIS A 146 9.50 10.51 -6.23
N ARG A 147 10.01 11.45 -5.41
CA ARG A 147 11.04 12.42 -5.81
C ARG A 147 12.36 12.26 -5.05
N SER A 148 12.42 11.33 -4.10
CA SER A 148 13.57 11.14 -3.23
C SER A 148 14.31 9.86 -3.63
N SER A 149 15.63 9.92 -3.75
CA SER A 149 16.45 8.70 -3.88
C SER A 149 16.64 8.02 -2.52
N GLN A 150 17.07 6.76 -2.51
CA GLN A 150 17.35 6.04 -1.25
C GLN A 150 18.38 6.80 -0.38
N LEU A 151 19.39 7.39 -1.03
CA LEU A 151 20.41 8.18 -0.33
C LEU A 151 19.82 9.46 0.27
N GLN A 152 18.94 10.16 -0.44
CA GLN A 152 18.29 11.37 0.07
C GLN A 152 17.40 11.05 1.28
N LEU A 153 16.68 9.92 1.25
CA LEU A 153 15.90 9.45 2.39
C LEU A 153 16.80 9.14 3.59
N LEU A 154 17.94 8.47 3.39
CA LEU A 154 18.88 8.14 4.47
C LEU A 154 19.52 9.37 5.11
N LEU A 155 19.71 10.45 4.35
CA LEU A 155 20.37 11.67 4.81
C LEU A 155 19.40 12.66 5.48
N SER A 156 18.09 12.57 5.19
CA SER A 156 17.11 13.46 5.81
C SER A 156 16.79 13.04 7.26
N SER A 157 16.41 14.01 8.11
CA SER A 157 15.96 13.72 9.48
C SER A 157 14.68 12.88 9.46
N VAL A 158 13.68 13.34 8.70
CA VAL A 158 12.38 12.66 8.54
C VAL A 158 12.54 11.25 7.97
N GLY A 159 13.42 11.06 6.98
CA GLY A 159 13.66 9.74 6.41
C GLY A 159 14.32 8.77 7.40
N ARG A 160 15.20 9.25 8.28
CA ARG A 160 15.72 8.44 9.39
C ARG A 160 14.64 8.08 10.39
N GLU A 161 13.77 9.02 10.77
CA GLU A 161 12.62 8.74 11.64
C GLU A 161 11.72 7.65 11.04
N MET A 162 11.36 7.77 9.76
CA MET A 162 10.59 6.77 9.01
C MET A 162 11.26 5.38 9.05
N LEU A 163 12.59 5.31 8.86
CA LEU A 163 13.32 4.04 8.88
C LEU A 163 13.27 3.35 10.25
N PHE A 164 13.29 4.12 11.34
CA PHE A 164 13.24 3.60 12.70
C PHE A 164 11.82 3.44 13.27
N ASP A 165 10.79 4.00 12.63
CA ASP A 165 9.40 3.90 13.11
C ASP A 165 8.86 2.46 13.01
N PRO A 166 8.61 1.74 14.11
CA PRO A 166 8.12 0.36 14.05
C PRO A 166 6.74 0.23 13.40
N GLN A 167 5.97 1.32 13.33
CA GLN A 167 4.64 1.35 12.70
C GLN A 167 4.73 1.43 11.16
N LEU A 168 5.78 2.07 10.63
CA LEU A 168 6.00 2.21 9.18
C LEU A 168 6.67 0.95 8.63
N LYS A 169 5.89 0.09 7.97
CA LYS A 169 6.34 -1.23 7.50
C LYS A 169 7.01 -1.17 6.13
N VAL A 170 6.57 -0.28 5.25
CA VAL A 170 7.09 -0.16 3.88
C VAL A 170 7.32 1.30 3.52
N ILE A 171 8.46 1.57 2.89
CA ILE A 171 8.78 2.84 2.25
C ILE A 171 9.13 2.52 0.80
N LEU A 172 8.26 2.89 -0.13
CA LEU A 172 8.53 2.78 -1.56
C LEU A 172 9.35 3.99 -2.01
N VAL A 173 10.58 3.75 -2.45
CA VAL A 173 11.46 4.78 -2.96
C VAL A 173 11.68 4.53 -4.44
N LYS A 174 11.41 5.53 -5.29
CA LYS A 174 11.66 5.40 -6.72
C LYS A 174 13.13 5.63 -7.01
N ASP A 175 13.85 4.57 -7.36
CA ASP A 175 15.21 4.69 -7.89
C ASP A 175 15.18 4.67 -9.43
N LYS A 176 15.99 5.52 -10.08
CA LYS A 176 16.11 5.52 -11.54
C LYS A 176 16.94 4.30 -11.96
N GLY A 177 16.29 3.16 -12.17
CA GLY A 177 16.91 2.00 -12.81
C GLY A 177 17.40 2.27 -14.24
N LYS A 178 18.34 1.44 -14.73
CA LYS A 178 18.95 1.52 -16.08
C LYS A 178 17.96 1.56 -17.26
N TYR A 179 16.71 1.16 -17.06
CA TYR A 179 15.68 1.07 -18.09
C TYR A 179 14.63 2.19 -18.03
N HIS A 180 14.81 3.18 -17.15
CA HIS A 180 14.02 4.41 -17.24
C HIS A 180 14.45 5.20 -18.47
N ARG A 181 13.60 5.24 -19.50
CA ARG A 181 13.65 6.22 -20.60
C ARG A 181 13.14 7.57 -20.12
#